data_AF-A0A7S4QQY5-F1
#
_entry.id   AF-A0A7S4QQY5-F1
#
_cell.length_a   1.000
_cell.length_b   1.000
_cell.length_c   1.000
_cell.angle_alpha   90.00
_cell.angle_beta   90.00
_cell.angle_gamma   90.00
#
_symmetry.space_group_name_H-M   'P 1'
#
loop_
_entity.id
_entity.type
_entity.pdbx_description
1 polymer ?
#
loop_
_entity_poly.entity_id
_entity_poly.type
_entity_poly.pdbx_seq_one_letter_code
_entity_poly.pdbx_strand_id
1 'polypeptide(L)'
;MDGSDAIAALPIDKDDPLYDEEEIESGRYVLSSTADADITSLNATVNGYDPVAEKAVYGPMLTLAEFKIRISDAIREYFDSADADEVVRGIEEMKCQDYHPEVVKRAISVSLDKGPRERELISRLLTCLHPYPLADQDLEAGFELLLDSLDDLCIDIPDAKSMIGSFLARAVVDEVLPPAFLSNRNNTHPGDGVVEKAVSLLSREHCTARLEKVWGPGDGRPVSELKAEMDQLLK
;
A
#
# COMPACT_ATOMS: atom_id res chain seq x y z
N MET A 1 -18.61 4.02 -52.63
CA MET A 1 -19.44 4.16 -51.41
C MET A 1 -18.47 4.12 -50.25
N ASP A 2 -17.82 5.26 -50.09
CA ASP A 2 -16.74 5.64 -49.19
C ASP A 2 -17.35 6.67 -48.22
N GLY A 3 -17.63 6.23 -46.99
CA GLY A 3 -18.29 7.04 -45.96
C GLY A 3 -17.31 7.55 -44.92
N SER A 4 -16.44 8.47 -45.31
CA SER A 4 -15.62 9.25 -44.38
C SER A 4 -16.45 10.40 -43.81
N ASP A 5 -17.19 10.16 -42.74
CA ASP A 5 -17.80 11.25 -41.95
C ASP A 5 -16.87 11.58 -40.77
N ALA A 6 -16.06 12.61 -40.99
CA ALA A 6 -15.40 13.34 -39.93
C ALA A 6 -16.47 14.07 -39.10
N ILE A 7 -16.52 13.83 -37.79
CA ILE A 7 -17.33 14.63 -36.87
C ILE A 7 -16.62 15.99 -36.75
N ALA A 8 -17.02 16.94 -37.59
CA ALA A 8 -16.61 18.33 -37.48
C ALA A 8 -17.15 18.89 -36.16
N ALA A 9 -16.27 19.45 -35.33
CA ALA A 9 -16.67 20.26 -34.19
C ALA A 9 -17.65 21.34 -34.69
N LEU A 10 -18.87 21.37 -34.13
CA LEU A 10 -19.85 22.38 -34.50
C LEU A 10 -19.27 23.76 -34.17
N PRO A 11 -19.20 24.69 -35.13
CA PRO A 11 -18.75 26.04 -34.85
C PRO A 11 -19.72 26.68 -33.86
N ILE A 12 -19.18 27.16 -32.73
CA ILE A 12 -19.95 27.82 -31.68
C ILE A 12 -20.50 29.14 -32.25
N ASP A 13 -21.81 29.34 -32.10
CA ASP A 13 -22.53 30.52 -32.58
C ASP A 13 -22.15 31.74 -31.74
N LYS A 14 -21.58 32.76 -32.38
CA LYS A 14 -21.11 33.99 -31.71
C LYS A 14 -22.24 34.94 -31.34
N ASP A 15 -23.44 34.70 -31.88
CA ASP A 15 -24.63 35.47 -31.57
C ASP A 15 -25.46 34.83 -30.44
N ASP A 16 -24.97 33.77 -29.78
CA ASP A 16 -25.61 33.19 -28.60
C ASP A 16 -25.49 34.17 -27.40
N PRO A 17 -26.59 34.55 -26.72
CA PRO A 17 -26.54 35.41 -25.54
C PRO A 17 -25.78 34.84 -24.33
N LEU A 18 -25.36 33.57 -24.37
CA LEU A 18 -24.44 32.92 -23.42
C LEU A 18 -22.98 32.83 -23.93
N TYR A 19 -22.66 33.38 -25.09
CA TYR A 19 -21.31 33.37 -25.67
C TYR A 19 -20.36 34.28 -24.87
N ASP A 20 -19.39 33.69 -24.18
CA ASP A 20 -18.30 34.39 -23.50
C ASP A 20 -16.96 34.09 -24.20
N GLU A 21 -16.31 35.15 -24.71
CA GLU A 21 -15.06 35.04 -25.48
C GLU A 21 -13.86 34.61 -24.61
N GLU A 22 -13.91 34.81 -23.29
CA GLU A 22 -12.82 34.42 -22.37
C GLU A 22 -12.82 32.92 -22.02
N GLU A 23 -13.92 32.21 -22.31
CA GLU A 23 -14.12 30.80 -21.92
C GLU A 23 -13.38 29.80 -22.82
N ILE A 24 -13.07 30.20 -24.07
CA ILE A 24 -12.38 29.36 -25.06
C ILE A 24 -10.86 29.32 -24.81
N GLU A 25 -10.29 30.41 -24.28
CA GLU A 25 -8.84 30.52 -24.12
C GLU A 25 -8.33 29.78 -22.87
N SER A 26 -9.20 29.55 -21.89
CA SER A 26 -8.81 28.92 -20.62
C SER A 26 -8.97 27.40 -20.56
N GLY A 27 -9.79 26.76 -21.41
CA GLY A 27 -9.93 25.29 -21.44
C GLY A 27 -10.19 24.62 -20.07
N ARG A 28 -10.61 25.38 -19.06
CA ARG A 28 -10.74 24.96 -17.67
C ARG A 28 -12.22 24.91 -17.31
N TYR A 29 -12.91 23.88 -17.76
CA TYR A 29 -14.09 23.42 -17.02
C TYR A 29 -13.61 22.57 -15.85
N VAL A 30 -13.35 23.22 -14.71
CA VAL A 30 -13.12 22.55 -13.43
C VAL A 30 -14.39 22.69 -12.60
N LEU A 31 -15.19 21.63 -12.53
CA LEU A 31 -16.21 21.49 -11.49
C LEU A 31 -15.50 20.96 -10.22
N SER A 32 -14.85 21.85 -9.48
CA SER A 32 -14.35 21.53 -8.13
C SER A 32 -15.35 22.01 -7.09
N SER A 33 -16.06 21.08 -6.46
CA SER A 33 -16.71 21.32 -5.18
C SER A 33 -15.68 21.17 -4.07
N THR A 34 -14.77 22.13 -3.94
CA THR A 34 -14.06 22.50 -2.70
C THR A 34 -13.02 23.57 -3.06
N ALA A 35 -13.01 24.65 -2.28
CA ALA A 35 -12.02 25.70 -2.37
C ALA A 35 -10.78 25.27 -1.56
N ASP A 36 -9.62 25.62 -2.10
CA ASP A 36 -8.28 25.55 -1.49
C ASP A 36 -7.47 24.26 -1.75
N ALA A 37 -6.82 24.22 -2.91
CA ALA A 37 -5.51 23.58 -3.06
C ALA A 37 -4.67 24.33 -4.12
N ASP A 38 -3.52 24.85 -3.68
CA ASP A 38 -2.51 25.56 -4.46
C ASP A 38 -2.01 24.72 -5.65
N ILE A 39 -2.17 25.24 -6.87
CA ILE A 39 -1.66 24.65 -8.09
C ILE A 39 -0.28 25.27 -8.39
N THR A 40 0.76 24.73 -7.77
CA THR A 40 2.13 24.93 -8.27
C THR A 40 2.92 23.64 -8.21
N SER A 41 3.37 23.21 -9.38
CA SER A 41 4.21 22.05 -9.66
C SER A 41 3.49 20.71 -9.72
N LEU A 42 3.14 20.29 -10.94
CA LEU A 42 3.63 19.06 -11.59
C LEU A 42 3.08 19.05 -13.02
N ASN A 43 3.94 18.73 -13.99
CA ASN A 43 3.58 18.46 -15.39
C ASN A 43 2.77 17.15 -15.51
N ALA A 44 1.62 17.09 -14.85
CA ALA A 44 0.62 16.07 -15.13
C ALA A 44 -0.06 16.47 -16.44
N THR A 45 -0.14 15.55 -17.39
CA THR A 45 -0.97 15.69 -18.59
C THR A 45 -2.41 15.91 -18.12
N VAL A 46 -2.85 17.17 -18.03
CA VAL A 46 -4.16 17.57 -17.48
C VAL A 46 -5.33 17.11 -18.36
N ASN A 47 -5.05 16.55 -19.54
CA ASN A 47 -6.06 15.96 -20.40
C ASN A 47 -6.34 14.54 -19.93
N GLY A 48 -7.48 14.35 -19.24
CA GLY A 48 -8.01 13.04 -18.84
C GLY A 48 -8.50 12.18 -20.01
N TYR A 49 -7.82 12.25 -21.15
CA TYR A 49 -8.10 11.51 -22.38
C TYR A 49 -6.77 11.21 -23.09
N ASP A 50 -6.50 9.93 -23.32
CA ASP A 50 -5.38 9.46 -24.12
C ASP A 50 -5.83 9.38 -25.60
N PRO A 51 -5.35 10.28 -26.47
CA PRO A 51 -5.72 10.30 -27.87
C PRO A 51 -5.17 9.11 -28.68
N VAL A 52 -4.22 8.34 -28.13
CA VAL A 52 -3.66 7.14 -28.76
C VAL A 52 -4.49 5.90 -28.43
N ALA A 53 -4.99 5.82 -27.19
CA ALA A 53 -5.82 4.71 -26.71
C ALA A 53 -7.34 4.95 -26.87
N GLU A 54 -7.75 6.14 -27.32
CA GLU A 54 -9.14 6.61 -27.39
C GLU A 54 -9.93 6.40 -26.09
N LYS A 55 -9.26 6.49 -24.94
CA LYS A 55 -9.85 6.24 -23.62
C LYS A 55 -9.74 7.46 -22.71
N ALA A 56 -10.78 7.68 -21.92
CA ALA A 56 -10.72 8.61 -20.80
C ALA A 56 -9.69 8.09 -19.77
N VAL A 57 -8.64 8.86 -19.55
CA VAL A 57 -7.67 8.65 -18.46
C VAL A 57 -8.25 9.33 -17.24
N TYR A 58 -9.05 8.59 -16.49
CA TYR A 58 -9.39 9.01 -15.14
C TYR A 58 -8.13 8.84 -14.29
N GLY A 59 -7.66 9.93 -13.68
CA GLY A 59 -6.69 9.83 -12.59
C GLY A 59 -7.25 8.97 -11.44
N PRO A 60 -6.43 8.61 -10.44
CA PRO A 60 -6.87 7.77 -9.34
C PRO A 60 -8.17 8.34 -8.75
N MET A 61 -9.20 7.49 -8.61
CA MET A 61 -10.55 7.92 -8.21
C MET A 61 -10.57 8.58 -6.82
N LEU A 62 -9.49 8.42 -6.05
CA LEU A 62 -9.23 9.02 -4.76
C LEU A 62 -7.90 9.77 -4.78
N THR A 63 -7.76 10.79 -3.94
CA THR A 63 -6.44 11.33 -3.59
C THR A 63 -5.65 10.34 -2.73
N LEU A 64 -4.32 10.46 -2.73
CA LEU A 64 -3.44 9.63 -1.88
C LEU A 64 -3.83 9.71 -0.39
N ALA A 65 -4.21 10.90 0.08
CA ALA A 65 -4.62 11.11 1.47
C ALA A 65 -5.89 10.32 1.81
N GLU A 66 -6.91 10.38 0.93
CA GLU A 66 -8.15 9.64 1.10
C GLU A 66 -7.95 8.13 1.01
N PHE A 67 -7.08 7.68 0.11
CA PHE A 67 -6.70 6.27 0.00
C PHE A 67 -6.06 5.78 1.30
N LYS A 68 -5.10 6.53 1.85
CA LYS A 68 -4.44 6.21 3.12
C LYS A 68 -5.43 6.13 4.28
N ILE A 69 -6.42 7.03 4.34
CA ILE A 69 -7.47 6.98 5.37
C ILE A 69 -8.28 5.70 5.23
N ARG A 70 -8.84 5.42 4.05
CA ARG A 70 -9.67 4.23 3.82
C ARG A 70 -8.94 2.92 4.11
N ILE A 71 -7.69 2.80 3.66
CA ILE A 71 -6.86 1.63 3.97
C ILE A 71 -6.62 1.50 5.47
N SER A 72 -6.36 2.61 6.17
CA SER A 72 -6.19 2.56 7.63
C SER A 72 -7.43 2.02 8.33
N ASP A 73 -8.62 2.40 7.86
CA ASP A 73 -9.88 1.99 8.46
C ASP A 73 -10.17 0.53 8.16
N ALA A 74 -9.95 0.07 6.91
CA ALA A 74 -10.05 -1.33 6.54
C ALA A 74 -9.09 -2.23 7.36
N ILE A 75 -7.85 -1.79 7.58
CA ILE A 75 -6.88 -2.52 8.42
C ILE A 75 -7.34 -2.60 9.88
N ARG A 76 -7.91 -1.51 10.42
CA ARG A 76 -8.42 -1.50 11.80
C ARG A 76 -9.60 -2.43 11.96
N GLU A 77 -10.53 -2.41 11.01
CA GLU A 77 -11.66 -3.34 10.98
C GLU A 77 -11.16 -4.79 10.90
N TYR A 78 -10.15 -5.06 10.08
CA TYR A 78 -9.52 -6.37 9.98
C TYR A 78 -8.94 -6.87 11.31
N PHE A 79 -8.43 -6.00 12.18
CA PHE A 79 -7.97 -6.42 13.51
C PHE A 79 -9.10 -6.95 14.40
N ASP A 80 -10.31 -6.48 14.18
CA ASP A 80 -11.49 -6.90 14.95
C ASP A 80 -12.19 -8.10 14.28
N SER A 81 -12.32 -8.10 12.95
CA SER A 81 -13.04 -9.13 12.20
C SER A 81 -12.20 -10.35 11.82
N ALA A 82 -10.89 -10.16 11.64
CA ALA A 82 -9.97 -11.11 11.00
C ALA A 82 -10.41 -11.59 9.60
N ASP A 83 -11.27 -10.81 8.92
CA ASP A 83 -11.75 -11.09 7.57
C ASP A 83 -10.86 -10.43 6.51
N ALA A 84 -9.95 -11.22 5.92
CA ALA A 84 -9.04 -10.73 4.88
C ALA A 84 -9.75 -10.49 3.55
N ASP A 85 -10.85 -11.21 3.28
CA ASP A 85 -11.59 -11.08 2.02
C ASP A 85 -12.28 -9.71 1.93
N GLU A 86 -12.70 -9.14 3.06
CA GLU A 86 -13.23 -7.77 3.11
C GLU A 86 -12.16 -6.73 2.77
N VAL A 87 -10.93 -6.91 3.25
CA VAL A 87 -9.81 -6.01 2.91
C VAL A 87 -9.48 -6.11 1.41
N VAL A 88 -9.47 -7.32 0.85
CA VAL A 88 -9.28 -7.55 -0.59
C VAL A 88 -10.33 -6.79 -1.39
N ARG A 89 -11.63 -6.99 -1.09
CA ARG A 89 -12.73 -6.28 -1.75
C ARG A 89 -12.58 -4.77 -1.64
N GLY A 90 -12.26 -4.26 -0.44
CA GLY A 90 -12.07 -2.83 -0.21
C GLY A 90 -10.95 -2.23 -1.05
N ILE A 91 -9.84 -2.95 -1.23
CA ILE A 91 -8.73 -2.53 -2.10
C ILE A 91 -9.18 -2.46 -3.57
N GLU A 92 -9.86 -3.50 -4.06
CA GLU A 92 -10.34 -3.58 -5.43
C GLU A 92 -11.36 -2.47 -5.76
N GLU A 93 -12.27 -2.19 -4.83
CA GLU A 93 -13.34 -1.20 -5.01
C GLU A 93 -12.80 0.23 -5.15
N MET A 94 -11.66 0.55 -4.52
CA MET A 94 -11.04 1.87 -4.63
C MET A 94 -10.42 2.14 -6.00
N LYS A 95 -10.08 1.11 -6.78
CA LYS A 95 -9.54 1.23 -8.16
C LYS A 95 -8.34 2.19 -8.26
N CYS A 96 -7.45 2.17 -7.27
CA CYS A 96 -6.26 3.04 -7.17
C CYS A 96 -4.96 2.22 -7.18
N GLN A 97 -4.67 1.55 -8.29
CA GLN A 97 -3.50 0.66 -8.42
C GLN A 97 -2.17 1.37 -8.14
N ASP A 98 -2.04 2.63 -8.54
CA ASP A 98 -0.83 3.43 -8.29
C ASP A 98 -0.51 3.61 -6.80
N TYR A 99 -1.49 3.40 -5.91
CA TYR A 99 -1.32 3.51 -4.46
C TYR A 99 -1.20 2.17 -3.74
N HIS A 100 -1.22 1.05 -4.48
CA HIS A 100 -1.06 -0.28 -3.89
C HIS A 100 0.17 -0.46 -2.99
N PRO A 101 1.36 0.08 -3.31
CA PRO A 101 2.51 0.03 -2.39
C PRO A 101 2.24 0.64 -1.00
N GLU A 102 1.35 1.64 -0.92
CA GLU A 102 1.00 2.28 0.36
C GLU A 102 0.16 1.35 1.26
N VAL A 103 -0.50 0.33 0.70
CA VAL A 103 -1.21 -0.69 1.50
C VAL A 103 -0.24 -1.40 2.43
N VAL A 104 0.90 -1.84 1.91
CA VAL A 104 1.92 -2.60 2.65
C VAL A 104 2.53 -1.75 3.75
N LYS A 105 3.01 -0.54 3.39
CA LYS A 105 3.55 0.42 4.35
C LYS A 105 2.54 0.71 5.45
N ARG A 106 1.29 1.02 5.08
CA ARG A 106 0.26 1.41 6.05
C ARG A 106 -0.14 0.25 6.96
N ALA A 107 -0.33 -0.96 6.41
CA ALA A 107 -0.62 -2.17 7.16
C ALA A 107 0.43 -2.42 8.24
N ILE A 108 1.71 -2.42 7.84
CA ILE A 108 2.80 -2.65 8.79
C ILE A 108 2.86 -1.53 9.81
N SER A 109 2.93 -0.25 9.39
CA SER A 109 3.01 0.89 10.31
C SER A 109 1.88 0.89 11.36
N VAL A 110 0.64 0.63 10.96
CA VAL A 110 -0.52 0.59 11.88
C VAL A 110 -0.40 -0.54 12.91
N SER A 111 0.24 -1.67 12.56
CA SER A 111 0.45 -2.79 13.48
C SER A 111 1.60 -2.60 14.46
N LEU A 112 2.58 -1.73 14.15
CA LEU A 112 3.75 -1.50 15.02
C LEU A 112 3.36 -0.89 16.37
N ASP A 113 2.30 -0.08 16.39
CA ASP A 113 1.73 0.52 17.61
C ASP A 113 0.82 -0.42 18.42
N LYS A 114 0.71 -1.69 18.00
CA LYS A 114 -0.27 -2.66 18.52
C LYS A 114 0.40 -3.88 19.14
N GLY A 115 -0.43 -4.85 19.54
CA GLY A 115 0.01 -6.09 20.13
C GLY A 115 0.64 -7.05 19.11
N PRO A 116 1.21 -8.18 19.59
CA PRO A 116 1.73 -9.21 18.70
C PRO A 116 0.65 -9.87 17.83
N ARG A 117 -0.60 -9.95 18.32
CA ARG A 117 -1.77 -10.41 17.56
C ARG A 117 -1.97 -9.61 16.27
N GLU A 118 -1.98 -8.29 16.36
CA GLU A 118 -2.19 -7.43 15.19
C GLU A 118 -1.05 -7.57 14.18
N ARG A 119 0.18 -7.78 14.65
CA ARG A 119 1.35 -8.02 13.78
C ARG A 119 1.29 -9.37 13.06
N GLU A 120 0.79 -10.41 13.73
CA GLU A 120 0.49 -11.70 13.09
C GLU A 120 -0.61 -11.55 12.05
N LEU A 121 -1.70 -10.86 12.39
CA LEU A 121 -2.78 -10.60 11.43
C LEU A 121 -2.25 -9.89 10.18
N ILE A 122 -1.42 -8.86 10.32
CA ILE A 122 -0.81 -8.21 9.14
C ILE A 122 0.08 -9.16 8.35
N SER A 123 0.87 -10.00 9.00
CA SER A 123 1.72 -10.97 8.30
C SER A 123 0.88 -11.89 7.42
N ARG A 124 -0.23 -12.40 7.96
CA ARG A 124 -1.19 -13.24 7.23
C ARG A 124 -1.93 -12.47 6.14
N LEU A 125 -2.32 -11.23 6.41
CA LEU A 125 -2.99 -10.37 5.44
C LEU A 125 -2.11 -10.14 4.21
N LEU A 126 -0.81 -9.86 4.39
CA LEU A 126 0.10 -9.68 3.26
C LEU A 126 0.19 -10.94 2.38
N THR A 127 0.16 -12.14 2.97
CA THR A 127 0.04 -13.40 2.21
C THR A 127 -1.29 -13.50 1.48
N CYS A 128 -2.40 -13.08 2.09
CA CYS A 128 -3.71 -13.09 1.44
C CYS A 128 -3.84 -12.08 0.30
N LEU A 129 -3.10 -10.96 0.37
CA LEU A 129 -3.09 -9.93 -0.66
C LEU A 129 -2.17 -10.26 -1.84
N HIS A 130 -1.31 -11.27 -1.71
CA HIS A 130 -0.41 -11.77 -2.76
C HIS A 130 -0.94 -13.07 -3.37
N PRO A 131 -0.86 -13.28 -4.70
CA PRO A 131 -0.38 -12.35 -5.74
C PRO A 131 -1.48 -11.37 -6.23
N TYR A 132 -2.63 -11.36 -5.58
CA TYR A 132 -3.75 -10.50 -5.94
C TYR A 132 -4.51 -10.06 -4.67
N PRO A 133 -4.83 -8.76 -4.50
CA PRO A 133 -4.72 -7.66 -5.47
C PRO A 133 -3.33 -7.03 -5.60
N LEU A 134 -2.36 -7.42 -4.78
CA LEU A 134 -0.99 -6.86 -4.77
C LEU A 134 -0.03 -7.76 -5.55
N ALA A 135 0.60 -7.18 -6.57
CA ALA A 135 1.65 -7.86 -7.33
C ALA A 135 3.00 -7.79 -6.59
N ASP A 136 3.99 -8.59 -7.04
CA ASP A 136 5.35 -8.61 -6.47
C ASP A 136 5.97 -7.19 -6.41
N GLN A 137 5.77 -6.39 -7.46
CA GLN A 137 6.27 -5.03 -7.55
C GLN A 137 5.64 -4.10 -6.50
N ASP A 138 4.36 -4.29 -6.19
CA ASP A 138 3.67 -3.49 -5.18
C ASP A 138 4.20 -3.81 -3.78
N LEU A 139 4.48 -5.09 -3.52
CA LEU A 139 5.03 -5.56 -2.26
C LEU A 139 6.45 -5.05 -2.06
N GLU A 140 7.33 -5.23 -3.05
CA GLU A 140 8.70 -4.72 -3.00
C GLU A 140 8.72 -3.19 -2.80
N ALA A 141 7.96 -2.45 -3.61
CA ALA A 141 7.87 -0.99 -3.49
C ALA A 141 7.29 -0.57 -2.13
N GLY A 142 6.30 -1.30 -1.61
CA GLY A 142 5.69 -1.01 -0.31
C GLY A 142 6.66 -1.22 0.86
N PHE A 143 7.50 -2.25 0.80
CA PHE A 143 8.56 -2.46 1.78
C PHE A 143 9.68 -1.42 1.66
N GLU A 144 10.05 -0.98 0.46
CA GLU A 144 11.01 0.13 0.31
C GLU A 144 10.44 1.45 0.89
N LEU A 145 9.18 1.79 0.59
CA LEU A 145 8.51 2.95 1.18
C LEU A 145 8.45 2.91 2.71
N LEU A 146 8.34 1.71 3.29
CA LEU A 146 8.38 1.49 4.73
C LEU A 146 9.79 1.74 5.28
N LEU A 147 10.82 1.18 4.63
CA LEU A 147 12.22 1.33 5.03
C LEU A 147 12.72 2.78 4.90
N ASP A 148 12.22 3.54 3.92
CA ASP A 148 12.49 4.96 3.78
C ASP A 148 11.88 5.79 4.92
N SER A 149 10.72 5.36 5.46
CA SER A 149 10.10 6.01 6.63
C SER A 149 10.58 5.48 7.99
N LEU A 150 11.64 4.66 8.00
CA LEU A 150 12.06 3.96 9.21
C LEU A 150 12.46 4.92 10.34
N ASP A 151 13.20 5.97 10.02
CA ASP A 151 13.69 6.90 11.04
C ASP A 151 12.54 7.68 11.68
N ASP A 152 11.51 8.05 10.90
CA ASP A 152 10.29 8.66 11.41
C ASP A 152 9.52 7.69 12.32
N LEU A 153 9.35 6.44 11.89
CA LEU A 153 8.68 5.41 12.70
C LEU A 153 9.43 5.14 14.03
N CYS A 154 10.75 5.26 14.04
CA CYS A 154 11.56 5.10 15.24
C CYS A 154 11.39 6.20 16.27
N ILE A 155 10.90 7.38 15.87
CA ILE A 155 10.62 8.49 16.81
C ILE A 155 9.50 8.08 17.76
N ASP A 156 8.44 7.47 17.21
CA ASP A 156 7.28 7.05 17.99
C ASP A 156 7.47 5.65 18.60
N ILE A 157 8.18 4.77 17.89
CA ILE A 157 8.29 3.34 18.21
C ILE A 157 9.77 2.93 18.24
N PRO A 158 10.42 2.91 19.41
CA PRO A 158 11.86 2.64 19.51
C PRO A 158 12.26 1.26 18.95
N ASP A 159 11.36 0.28 19.03
CA ASP A 159 11.58 -1.08 18.54
C ASP A 159 11.20 -1.28 17.06
N ALA A 160 10.83 -0.23 16.31
CA ALA A 160 10.39 -0.34 14.91
C ALA A 160 11.38 -1.08 14.02
N LYS A 161 12.69 -0.78 14.10
CA LYS A 161 13.74 -1.49 13.32
C LYS A 161 13.70 -3.00 13.57
N SER A 162 13.51 -3.37 14.82
CA SER A 162 13.43 -4.76 15.26
C SER A 162 12.20 -5.44 14.66
N MET A 163 11.03 -4.81 14.76
CA MET A 163 9.76 -5.38 14.30
C MET A 163 9.69 -5.46 12.77
N ILE A 164 10.14 -4.43 12.05
CA ILE A 164 10.16 -4.43 10.58
C ILE A 164 11.11 -5.51 10.05
N GLY A 165 12.24 -5.77 10.72
CA GLY A 165 13.15 -6.85 10.35
C GLY A 165 12.51 -8.24 10.51
N SER A 166 11.63 -8.40 11.50
CA SER A 166 10.80 -9.60 11.63
C SER A 166 9.77 -9.71 10.52
N PHE A 167 9.10 -8.61 10.13
CA PHE A 167 8.17 -8.59 8.99
C PHE A 167 8.87 -8.96 7.67
N LEU A 168 10.06 -8.42 7.40
CA LEU A 168 10.83 -8.77 6.20
C LEU A 168 11.18 -10.27 6.16
N ALA A 169 11.71 -10.81 7.26
CA ALA A 169 12.02 -12.23 7.32
C ALA A 169 10.75 -13.09 7.16
N ARG A 170 9.63 -12.67 7.75
CA ARG A 170 8.34 -13.34 7.62
C ARG A 170 7.82 -13.31 6.17
N ALA A 171 7.87 -12.15 5.52
CA ALA A 171 7.44 -11.99 4.13
C ALA A 171 8.26 -12.87 3.16
N VAL A 172 9.55 -13.06 3.42
CA VAL A 172 10.38 -13.98 2.62
C VAL A 172 10.00 -15.44 2.85
N VAL A 173 9.70 -15.84 4.10
CA VAL A 173 9.24 -17.21 4.40
C VAL A 173 7.86 -17.50 3.81
N ASP A 174 6.97 -16.51 3.82
CA ASP A 174 5.61 -16.62 3.29
C ASP A 174 5.55 -16.43 1.76
N GLU A 175 6.71 -16.35 1.09
CA GLU A 175 6.84 -16.16 -0.37
C GLU A 175 6.19 -14.87 -0.92
N VAL A 176 5.96 -13.89 -0.04
CA VAL A 176 5.45 -12.54 -0.35
C VAL A 176 6.56 -11.64 -0.90
N LEU A 177 7.80 -11.87 -0.48
CA LEU A 177 8.99 -11.18 -1.01
C LEU A 177 10.05 -12.17 -1.50
N PRO A 178 10.70 -11.91 -2.64
CA PRO A 178 11.82 -12.74 -3.08
C PRO A 178 13.04 -12.52 -2.15
N PRO A 179 13.83 -13.57 -1.84
CA PRO A 179 15.06 -13.44 -1.05
C PRO A 179 16.08 -12.44 -1.64
N ALA A 180 16.02 -12.22 -2.96
CA ALA A 180 16.86 -11.25 -3.67
C ALA A 180 16.63 -9.80 -3.20
N PHE A 181 15.43 -9.48 -2.69
CA PHE A 181 15.10 -8.18 -2.10
C PHE A 181 16.10 -7.80 -0.98
N LEU A 182 16.52 -8.78 -0.18
CA LEU A 182 17.47 -8.57 0.93
C LEU A 182 18.92 -8.42 0.48
N SER A 183 19.25 -8.77 -0.77
CA SER A 183 20.64 -8.86 -1.24
C SER A 183 21.17 -7.52 -1.77
N ASN A 184 20.30 -6.56 -2.08
CA ASN A 184 20.64 -5.43 -2.94
C ASN A 184 20.96 -4.13 -2.17
N ARG A 185 21.73 -4.20 -1.08
CA ARG A 185 21.90 -3.08 -0.15
C ARG A 185 23.35 -2.82 0.27
N ASN A 186 23.76 -1.56 0.14
CA ASN A 186 25.16 -1.10 0.20
C ASN A 186 25.48 -0.29 1.49
N ASN A 187 24.86 -0.59 2.64
CA ASN A 187 25.10 0.09 3.93
C ASN A 187 24.92 1.62 3.89
N THR A 188 24.12 2.13 2.95
CA THR A 188 23.84 3.56 2.76
C THR A 188 22.44 3.94 3.20
N HIS A 189 21.51 2.99 3.27
CA HIS A 189 20.10 3.26 3.56
C HIS A 189 19.80 3.06 5.04
N PRO A 190 18.93 3.89 5.66
CA PRO A 190 18.51 3.72 7.05
C PRO A 190 18.00 2.31 7.39
N GLY A 191 17.41 1.64 6.39
CA GLY A 191 16.90 0.27 6.48
C GLY A 191 17.94 -0.86 6.52
N ASP A 192 19.23 -0.59 6.34
CA ASP A 192 20.21 -1.66 6.17
C ASP A 192 20.39 -2.51 7.44
N GLY A 193 20.32 -1.89 8.63
CA GLY A 193 20.30 -2.64 9.89
C GLY A 193 19.04 -3.50 10.08
N VAL A 194 17.92 -3.14 9.43
CA VAL A 194 16.68 -3.93 9.43
C VAL A 194 16.83 -5.16 8.54
N VAL A 195 17.47 -5.00 7.39
CA VAL A 195 17.76 -6.08 6.45
C VAL A 195 18.78 -7.06 7.02
N GLU A 196 19.85 -6.58 7.66
CA GLU A 196 20.80 -7.44 8.39
C GLU A 196 20.09 -8.31 9.43
N LYS A 197 19.14 -7.72 10.18
CA LYS A 197 18.31 -8.48 11.12
C LYS A 197 17.48 -9.55 10.41
N ALA A 198 16.82 -9.21 9.30
CA ALA A 198 16.02 -10.17 8.54
C ALA A 198 16.86 -11.34 8.04
N VAL A 199 18.04 -11.06 7.47
CA VAL A 199 19.02 -12.07 7.02
C VAL A 199 19.49 -12.93 8.19
N SER A 200 19.78 -12.32 9.34
CA SER A 200 20.17 -13.05 10.56
C SER A 200 19.07 -14.02 11.01
N LEU A 201 17.80 -13.62 10.96
CA LEU A 201 16.65 -14.49 11.29
C LEU A 201 16.52 -15.66 10.32
N LEU A 202 16.65 -15.39 9.02
CA LEU A 202 16.56 -16.39 7.96
C LEU A 202 17.73 -17.40 7.98
N SER A 203 18.90 -16.98 8.47
CA SER A 203 20.11 -17.83 8.54
C SER A 203 20.10 -18.83 9.71
N ARG A 204 19.08 -18.79 10.58
CA ARG A 204 18.99 -19.70 11.75
C ARG A 204 18.50 -21.08 11.35
N GLU A 205 18.87 -22.10 12.12
CA GLU A 205 18.28 -23.43 11.98
C GLU A 205 16.76 -23.38 12.17
N HIS A 206 16.04 -24.12 11.33
CA HIS A 206 14.58 -24.19 11.33
C HIS A 206 13.90 -22.81 11.23
N CYS A 207 14.50 -21.87 10.49
CA CYS A 207 14.02 -20.49 10.37
C CYS A 207 12.55 -20.39 9.99
N THR A 208 12.05 -21.24 9.07
CA THR A 208 10.65 -21.25 8.64
C THR A 208 9.67 -21.46 9.79
N ALA A 209 9.79 -22.57 10.53
CA ALA A 209 8.94 -22.90 11.67
C ALA A 209 9.05 -21.89 12.83
N ARG A 210 10.20 -21.22 12.95
CA ARG A 210 10.41 -20.18 13.96
C ARG A 210 9.79 -18.85 13.57
N LEU A 211 9.86 -18.52 12.28
CA LEU A 211 9.31 -17.28 11.73
C LEU A 211 7.78 -17.34 11.68
N GLU A 212 7.18 -18.51 11.51
CA GLU A 212 5.74 -18.74 11.73
C GLU A 212 5.25 -18.32 13.13
N LYS A 213 6.14 -18.24 14.11
CA LYS A 213 5.82 -17.89 15.51
C LYS A 213 6.55 -16.62 15.96
N VAL A 214 6.98 -15.78 15.02
CA VAL A 214 7.87 -14.63 15.30
C VAL A 214 7.24 -13.62 16.26
N TRP A 215 5.91 -13.55 16.33
CA TRP A 215 5.17 -12.63 17.20
C TRP A 215 4.85 -13.24 18.58
N GLY A 216 5.07 -14.54 18.78
CA GLY A 216 4.96 -15.21 20.08
C GLY A 216 3.56 -15.76 20.42
N PRO A 217 3.35 -16.31 21.63
CA PRO A 217 2.13 -17.05 22.02
C PRO A 217 0.83 -16.25 21.95
N GLY A 218 0.89 -14.93 21.99
CA GLY A 218 -0.27 -14.04 22.03
C GLY A 218 -0.83 -13.67 20.66
N ASP A 219 -0.41 -14.36 19.60
CA ASP A 219 -0.72 -14.06 18.20
C ASP A 219 -2.11 -14.53 17.73
N GLY A 220 -2.88 -15.19 18.60
CA GLY A 220 -4.21 -15.73 18.28
C GLY A 220 -4.24 -17.24 18.02
N ARG A 221 -3.12 -17.94 18.24
CA ARG A 221 -3.06 -19.41 18.24
C ARG A 221 -3.99 -20.04 19.30
N PRO A 222 -4.45 -21.29 19.09
CA PRO A 222 -5.43 -21.93 19.99
C PRO A 222 -4.89 -22.06 21.42
N VAL A 223 -5.80 -21.96 22.40
CA VAL A 223 -5.48 -21.98 23.84
C VAL A 223 -4.66 -23.21 24.25
N SER A 224 -4.81 -24.35 23.56
CA SER A 224 -4.02 -25.56 23.78
C SER A 224 -2.52 -25.32 23.58
N GLU A 225 -2.16 -24.50 22.61
CA GLU A 225 -0.77 -24.17 22.29
C GLU A 225 -0.19 -23.16 23.27
N LEU A 226 -0.96 -22.11 23.64
CA LEU A 226 -0.56 -21.20 24.73
C LEU A 226 -0.30 -21.96 26.03
N LYS A 227 -1.16 -22.94 26.35
CA LYS A 227 -0.99 -23.75 27.55
C LYS A 227 0.32 -24.53 27.51
N ALA A 228 0.65 -25.14 26.36
CA ALA A 228 1.90 -25.85 26.19
C ALA A 228 3.13 -24.93 26.33
N GLU A 229 3.08 -23.71 25.79
CA GLU A 229 4.16 -22.72 25.95
C GLU A 229 4.28 -22.24 27.41
N MET A 230 3.16 -21.98 28.09
CA MET A 230 3.16 -21.62 29.51
C MET A 230 3.75 -22.74 30.38
N ASP A 231 3.40 -23.99 30.10
CA ASP A 231 3.95 -25.17 30.79
C ASP A 231 5.45 -25.37 30.52
N GLN A 232 5.99 -24.86 29.41
CA GLN A 232 7.42 -24.85 29.12
C GLN A 232 8.18 -23.74 29.86
N LEU A 233 7.56 -22.58 30.06
CA LEU A 233 8.17 -21.45 30.78
C LEU A 233 8.24 -21.67 32.30
N LEU A 234 7.42 -22.58 32.84
CA LEU A 234 7.35 -22.90 34.26
C LEU A 234 8.25 -24.08 34.68
N LYS A 235 9.01 -24.67 33.75
CA LYS A 235 9.97 -25.76 34.00
C LYS A 235 11.40 -25.26 33.99
#